data_AF-A0A972AAX5-F1
#
_entry.id   AF-A0A972AAX5-F1
#
_cell.length_a   1.000
_cell.length_b   1.000
_cell.length_c   1.000
_cell.angle_alpha   90.00
_cell.angle_beta   90.00
_cell.angle_gamma   90.00
#
_symmetry.space_group_name_H-M   'P 1'
#
loop_
_entity.id
_entity.type
_entity.pdbx_description
1 polymer ?
#
loop_
_entity_poly.entity_id
_entity_poly.type
_entity_poly.pdbx_seq_one_letter_code
_entity_poly.pdbx_strand_id
1 'polypeptide(L)'
;MHPSLFLYLTVTNNPYIIERVKGAKLLKGTALDVMTEARNLVHAGWNLVTSPLYGNFKPNQQPYRTIVLSKWKGDNNMPTDFEFLNYLEEAISIYKDAPIIRQVGEFSEEIDIDFRQLDFMLMSKTFQNCGLLLSPLN
;
A
#
# COMPACT_ATOMS: atom_id res chain seq x y z
N MET A 1 -22.86 -2.27 15.30
CA MET A 1 -21.73 -1.68 14.54
C MET A 1 -22.28 -0.56 13.68
N HIS A 2 -21.87 0.69 13.90
CA HIS A 2 -22.13 1.74 12.91
C HIS A 2 -21.35 1.40 11.63
N PRO A 3 -21.97 1.48 10.44
CA PRO A 3 -21.24 1.29 9.20
C PRO A 3 -20.14 2.34 9.10
N SER A 4 -18.91 1.91 8.79
CA SER A 4 -17.82 2.85 8.48
C SER A 4 -18.28 3.80 7.38
N LEU A 5 -18.11 5.11 7.60
CA LEU A 5 -18.37 6.18 6.62
C LEU A 5 -17.40 6.12 5.44
N PHE A 6 -16.31 5.36 5.58
CA PHE A 6 -15.28 5.18 4.57
C PHE A 6 -15.30 3.77 3.99
N LEU A 7 -15.07 3.70 2.67
CA LEU A 7 -14.54 2.53 1.98
C LEU A 7 -13.03 2.54 2.13
N TYR A 8 -12.44 1.35 2.25
CA TYR A 8 -10.99 1.17 2.26
C TYR A 8 -10.58 0.23 1.13
N LEU A 9 -9.43 0.49 0.54
CA LEU A 9 -8.81 -0.34 -0.49
C LEU A 9 -7.33 -0.50 -0.17
N THR A 10 -6.87 -1.74 -0.14
CA THR A 10 -5.45 -2.05 -0.03
C THR A 10 -4.91 -2.35 -1.41
N VAL A 11 -3.88 -1.65 -1.86
CA VAL A 11 -3.14 -1.97 -3.10
C VAL A 11 -1.79 -2.52 -2.70
N THR A 12 -1.41 -3.67 -3.25
CA THR A 12 -0.17 -4.36 -2.86
C THR A 12 0.38 -5.21 -4.00
N ASN A 13 1.70 -5.42 -4.03
CA ASN A 13 2.32 -6.48 -4.83
C ASN A 13 2.69 -7.72 -3.99
N ASN A 14 2.31 -7.74 -2.71
CA ASN A 14 2.60 -8.81 -1.78
C ASN A 14 1.43 -9.83 -1.73
N PRO A 15 1.62 -11.07 -2.25
CA PRO A 15 0.55 -12.06 -2.24
C PRO A 15 0.12 -12.48 -0.82
N TYR A 16 1.01 -12.35 0.17
CA TYR A 16 0.72 -12.72 1.56
C TYR A 16 -0.42 -11.91 2.18
N ILE A 17 -0.65 -10.69 1.69
CA ILE A 17 -1.69 -9.76 2.18
C ILE A 17 -3.09 -10.16 1.71
N ILE A 18 -3.22 -10.72 0.51
CA ILE A 18 -4.53 -11.01 -0.10
C ILE A 18 -5.33 -12.02 0.72
N GLU A 19 -4.65 -12.98 1.34
CA GLU A 19 -5.25 -14.00 2.19
C GLU A 19 -5.66 -13.48 3.58
N ARG A 20 -5.22 -12.27 3.96
CA ARG A 20 -5.35 -11.73 5.33
C ARG A 20 -6.15 -10.43 5.41
N VAL A 21 -6.34 -9.75 4.28
CA VAL A 21 -6.88 -8.39 4.21
C VAL A 21 -8.07 -8.34 3.26
N LYS A 22 -9.20 -7.86 3.75
CA LYS A 22 -10.45 -7.69 2.99
C LYS A 22 -10.25 -6.71 1.84
N GLY A 23 -10.68 -7.10 0.65
CA GLY A 23 -10.74 -6.21 -0.51
C GLY A 23 -9.38 -5.70 -1.00
N ALA A 24 -8.29 -6.43 -0.73
CA ALA A 24 -6.97 -6.09 -1.25
C ALA A 24 -6.86 -6.38 -2.76
N LYS A 25 -6.27 -5.44 -3.50
CA LYS A 25 -5.93 -5.53 -4.92
C LYS A 25 -4.47 -5.93 -5.07
N LEU A 26 -4.24 -7.14 -5.58
CA LEU A 26 -2.90 -7.61 -5.92
C LEU A 26 -2.47 -7.07 -7.29
N LEU A 27 -1.30 -6.48 -7.35
CA LEU A 27 -0.63 -6.10 -8.58
C LEU A 27 0.50 -7.07 -8.89
N LYS A 28 0.66 -7.39 -10.17
CA LYS A 28 1.88 -8.02 -10.67
C LYS A 28 2.86 -6.89 -10.97
N GLY A 29 3.98 -6.82 -10.26
CA GLY A 29 4.99 -5.79 -10.49
C GLY A 29 5.76 -5.39 -9.23
N THR A 30 6.34 -4.21 -9.32
CA THR A 30 7.24 -3.60 -8.34
C THR A 30 6.51 -2.75 -7.31
N ALA A 31 7.26 -2.28 -6.30
CA ALA A 31 6.82 -1.22 -5.42
C ALA A 31 6.37 0.05 -6.19
N LEU A 32 7.02 0.37 -7.31
CA LEU A 32 6.70 1.53 -8.14
C LEU A 32 5.31 1.39 -8.79
N ASP A 33 4.93 0.18 -9.19
CA ASP A 33 3.59 -0.09 -9.75
C ASP A 33 2.50 0.10 -8.70
N VAL A 34 2.76 -0.31 -7.45
CA VAL A 34 1.86 -0.07 -6.31
C VAL A 34 1.67 1.42 -6.04
N MET A 35 2.75 2.21 -6.03
CA MET A 35 2.66 3.66 -5.84
C MET A 35 1.96 4.36 -7.01
N THR A 36 2.22 3.91 -8.24
CA THR A 36 1.58 4.44 -9.44
C THR A 36 0.07 4.20 -9.41
N GLU A 37 -0.36 3.00 -9.03
CA GLU A 37 -1.78 2.67 -8.87
C GLU A 37 -2.42 3.48 -7.74
N ALA A 38 -1.75 3.62 -6.60
CA ALA A 38 -2.24 4.46 -5.49
C ALA A 38 -2.45 5.92 -5.94
N ARG A 39 -1.52 6.48 -6.73
CA ARG A 39 -1.67 7.83 -7.30
C ARG A 39 -2.87 7.93 -8.23
N ASN A 40 -3.08 6.96 -9.11
CA ASN A 40 -4.25 6.94 -9.99
C ASN A 40 -5.56 6.92 -9.18
N LEU A 41 -5.59 6.19 -8.07
CA LEU A 41 -6.73 6.18 -7.14
C LEU A 41 -6.90 7.54 -6.44
N VAL A 42 -5.83 8.21 -6.03
CA VAL A 42 -5.93 9.57 -5.46
C VAL A 42 -6.53 10.55 -6.47
N HIS A 43 -6.11 10.50 -7.74
CA HIS A 43 -6.77 11.26 -8.81
C HIS A 43 -8.27 10.93 -8.95
N ALA A 44 -8.68 9.69 -8.66
CA ALA A 44 -10.08 9.26 -8.65
C ALA A 44 -10.84 9.56 -7.33
N GLY A 45 -10.28 10.43 -6.48
CA GLY A 45 -10.91 10.90 -5.24
C GLY A 45 -10.75 9.94 -4.05
N TRP A 46 -9.69 9.14 -4.03
CA TRP A 46 -9.28 8.40 -2.84
C TRP A 46 -8.25 9.21 -2.02
N ASN A 47 -8.21 8.95 -0.72
CA ASN A 47 -7.27 9.56 0.21
C ASN A 47 -6.25 8.52 0.67
N LEU A 48 -5.01 8.94 0.87
CA LEU A 48 -3.98 8.09 1.46
C LEU A 48 -4.28 7.84 2.94
N VAL A 49 -4.19 6.57 3.35
CA VAL A 49 -4.24 6.18 4.78
C VAL A 49 -2.84 5.84 5.30
N THR A 50 -1.97 5.33 4.41
CA THR A 50 -0.59 4.98 4.74
C THR A 50 0.38 5.81 3.91
N SER A 51 1.56 6.07 4.48
CA SER A 51 2.67 6.60 3.68
C SER A 51 3.05 5.62 2.57
N PRO A 52 3.35 6.10 1.35
CA PRO A 52 3.94 5.28 0.29
C PRO A 52 5.38 4.83 0.61
N LEU A 53 6.07 5.53 1.53
CA LEU A 53 7.43 5.21 1.96
C LEU A 53 7.44 4.48 3.30
N TYR A 54 8.31 3.49 3.46
CA TYR A 54 8.52 2.83 4.75
C TYR A 54 9.69 3.51 5.46
N GLY A 55 9.43 4.67 6.09
CA GLY A 55 10.45 5.41 6.82
C GLY A 55 11.78 5.51 6.06
N ASN A 56 12.85 4.95 6.63
CA ASN A 56 14.21 4.98 6.06
C ASN A 56 14.54 3.79 5.12
N PHE A 57 13.59 2.91 4.81
CA PHE A 57 13.82 1.80 3.88
C PHE A 57 13.97 2.34 2.45
N LYS A 58 15.11 2.04 1.84
CA LYS A 58 15.45 2.41 0.47
C LYS A 58 14.78 1.47 -0.54
N PRO A 59 14.60 1.90 -1.80
CA PRO A 59 14.01 1.08 -2.86
C PRO A 59 14.72 -0.27 -3.10
N ASN A 60 16.03 -0.33 -2.84
CA ASN A 60 16.82 -1.55 -2.98
C ASN A 60 16.74 -2.50 -1.76
N GLN A 61 15.97 -2.16 -0.74
CA GLN A 61 15.84 -2.95 0.50
C GLN A 61 14.51 -3.70 0.62
N GLN A 62 13.49 -3.36 -0.17
CA GLN A 62 12.15 -3.95 -0.05
C GLN A 62 11.55 -4.21 -1.43
N PRO A 63 11.36 -5.48 -1.84
CA PRO A 63 10.67 -5.81 -3.09
C PRO A 63 9.15 -5.60 -2.99
N TYR A 64 8.60 -5.64 -1.77
CA TYR A 64 7.18 -5.52 -1.51
C TYR A 64 6.77 -4.11 -1.07
N ARG A 65 5.55 -3.74 -1.45
CA ARG A 65 4.92 -2.48 -1.10
C ARG A 65 3.44 -2.67 -0.95
N THR A 66 2.89 -2.01 0.06
CA THR A 66 1.47 -1.97 0.33
C THR A 66 1.05 -0.55 0.68
N ILE A 67 -0.06 -0.12 0.09
CA ILE A 67 -0.68 1.18 0.37
C ILE A 67 -2.16 0.95 0.68
N VAL A 68 -2.63 1.50 1.80
CA VAL A 68 -4.05 1.56 2.13
C VAL A 68 -4.58 2.94 1.75
N LEU A 69 -5.70 2.95 1.05
CA LEU A 69 -6.43 4.14 0.68
C LEU A 69 -7.84 4.10 1.27
N SER A 70 -8.45 5.27 1.43
CA SER A 70 -9.83 5.42 1.88
C SER A 70 -10.62 6.31 0.92
N LYS A 71 -11.94 6.11 0.87
CA LYS A 71 -12.85 6.97 0.13
C LYS A 71 -14.15 7.13 0.90
N TRP A 72 -14.66 8.35 1.00
CA TRP A 72 -15.94 8.61 1.65
C TRP A 72 -17.08 7.92 0.88
N LYS A 73 -18.04 7.32 1.59
CA LYS A 73 -19.19 6.63 0.97
C LYS A 73 -20.30 7.57 0.48
N GLY A 74 -20.38 8.77 1.04
CA GLY A 74 -21.36 9.78 0.62
C GLY A 74 -20.97 10.48 -0.67
N ASP A 75 -21.96 11.12 -1.29
CA ASP A 75 -21.83 11.88 -2.53
C ASP A 75 -21.18 13.26 -2.24
N ASN A 76 -19.93 13.20 -1.83
CA ASN A 76 -19.14 14.38 -1.55
C ASN A 76 -18.03 14.39 -2.60
N ASN A 77 -18.12 15.29 -3.57
CA ASN A 77 -17.01 15.67 -4.43
C ASN A 77 -15.96 16.39 -3.57
N MET A 78 -15.34 15.66 -2.64
CA MET A 78 -14.18 16.14 -1.91
C MET A 78 -13.09 16.42 -2.94
N PRO A 79 -12.55 17.64 -2.98
CA PRO A 79 -11.44 17.98 -3.86
C PRO A 79 -10.33 16.95 -3.68
N THR A 80 -9.68 16.57 -4.78
CA THR A 80 -8.45 15.80 -4.71
C THR A 80 -7.49 16.54 -3.81
N ASP A 81 -7.03 15.88 -2.75
CA ASP A 81 -6.05 16.46 -1.85
C ASP A 81 -4.70 16.50 -2.56
N PHE A 82 -4.29 17.70 -2.96
CA PHE A 82 -3.02 17.93 -3.65
C PHE A 82 -1.83 17.51 -2.79
N GLU A 83 -1.95 17.48 -1.46
CA GLU A 83 -0.86 17.03 -0.59
C GLU A 83 -0.61 15.53 -0.77
N PHE A 84 -1.66 14.71 -0.89
CA PHE A 84 -1.50 13.27 -1.17
C PHE A 84 -0.91 12.99 -2.55
N LEU A 85 -1.31 13.77 -3.56
CA LEU A 85 -0.74 13.67 -4.91
C LEU A 85 0.75 14.02 -4.91
N ASN A 86 1.11 15.16 -4.34
CA ASN A 86 2.51 15.60 -4.26
C ASN A 86 3.34 14.56 -3.50
N TYR A 87 2.82 14.04 -2.39
CA TYR A 87 3.56 13.06 -1.61
C TYR A 87 3.80 11.73 -2.35
N LEU A 88 2.81 11.26 -3.13
CA LEU A 88 3.00 10.09 -3.98
C LEU A 88 3.98 10.36 -5.13
N GLU A 89 3.92 11.53 -5.76
CA GLU A 89 4.86 11.89 -6.83
C GLU A 89 6.29 12.00 -6.31
N GLU A 90 6.51 12.55 -5.12
CA GLU A 90 7.82 12.57 -4.46
C GLU A 90 8.33 11.15 -4.18
N ALA A 91 7.47 10.28 -3.62
CA ALA A 91 7.83 8.89 -3.36
C ALA A 91 8.14 8.11 -4.66
N ILE A 92 7.35 8.35 -5.71
CA ILE A 92 7.57 7.79 -7.04
C ILE A 92 8.91 8.26 -7.62
N SER A 93 9.25 9.56 -7.48
CA SER A 93 10.53 10.10 -7.96
C SER A 93 11.71 9.41 -7.27
N ILE A 94 11.65 9.26 -5.93
CA ILE A 94 12.69 8.56 -5.16
C ILE A 94 12.94 7.15 -5.69
N TYR A 95 11.88 6.43 -6.08
CA TYR A 95 12.01 5.08 -6.62
C TYR A 95 12.50 5.07 -8.08
N LYS A 96 12.05 6.01 -8.91
CA LYS A 96 12.52 6.14 -10.31
C LYS A 96 14.01 6.48 -10.38
N ASP A 97 14.50 7.30 -9.45
CA ASP A 97 15.90 7.73 -9.38
C ASP A 97 16.79 6.68 -8.67
N ALA A 98 16.20 5.62 -8.13
CA ALA A 98 16.95 4.58 -7.45
C ALA A 98 17.77 3.75 -8.45
N PRO A 99 19.06 3.49 -8.18
CA PRO A 99 19.89 2.70 -9.08
C PRO A 99 19.43 1.24 -9.18
N ILE A 100 18.78 0.73 -8.12
CA ILE A 100 18.27 -0.63 -8.02
C ILE A 100 16.92 -0.59 -7.30
N ILE A 101 15.90 -1.15 -7.95
CA ILE A 101 14.61 -1.47 -7.33
C ILE A 101 14.56 -2.99 -7.20
N ARG A 102 14.37 -3.50 -5.98
CA ARG A 102 14.23 -4.95 -5.76
C ARG A 102 12.98 -5.48 -6.43
N GLN A 103 13.12 -6.55 -7.19
CA GLN A 103 12.03 -7.29 -7.80
C GLN A 103 11.57 -8.44 -6.90
N VAL A 104 10.30 -8.82 -7.05
CA VAL A 104 9.74 -10.03 -6.45
C VAL A 104 10.45 -11.25 -7.04
N GLY A 105 10.89 -12.17 -6.17
CA GLY A 105 11.55 -13.41 -6.59
C GLY A 105 13.06 -13.29 -6.89
N GLU A 106 13.70 -12.17 -6.57
CA GLU A 106 15.17 -12.05 -6.64
C GLU A 106 15.93 -12.90 -5.61
N PHE A 107 15.23 -13.30 -4.54
CA PHE A 107 15.83 -13.98 -3.40
C PHE A 107 15.36 -15.44 -3.29
N SER A 108 16.02 -16.21 -2.42
CA SER A 108 15.51 -17.52 -2.04
C SER A 108 14.12 -17.40 -1.43
N GLU A 109 13.35 -18.48 -1.49
CA GLU A 109 11.98 -18.53 -0.96
C GLU A 109 11.91 -18.12 0.52
N GLU A 110 12.88 -18.54 1.34
CA GLU A 110 12.97 -18.19 2.76
C GLU A 110 13.09 -16.67 2.97
N ILE A 111 14.02 -16.02 2.25
CA ILE A 111 14.23 -14.57 2.34
C ILE A 111 13.01 -13.81 1.78
N ASP A 112 12.42 -14.33 0.72
CA ASP A 112 11.22 -13.73 0.12
C ASP A 112 10.03 -13.77 1.09
N ILE A 113 9.85 -14.87 1.83
CA ILE A 113 8.85 -14.99 2.90
C ILE A 113 9.09 -13.93 3.98
N ASP A 114 10.33 -13.71 4.42
CA ASP A 114 10.65 -12.70 5.43
C ASP A 114 10.28 -11.28 4.95
N PHE A 115 10.57 -10.94 3.70
CA PHE A 115 10.16 -9.65 3.14
C PHE A 115 8.64 -9.50 3.05
N ARG A 116 7.91 -10.56 2.67
CA ARG A 116 6.44 -10.54 2.66
C ARG A 116 5.86 -10.34 4.05
N GLN A 117 6.45 -10.99 5.06
CA GLN A 117 6.03 -10.85 6.45
C GLN A 117 6.33 -9.46 6.99
N LEU A 118 7.52 -8.92 6.71
CA LEU A 118 7.91 -7.57 7.12
C LEU A 118 6.96 -6.51 6.55
N ASP A 119 6.64 -6.58 5.24
CA ASP A 119 5.67 -5.70 4.60
C ASP A 119 4.28 -5.77 5.28
N PHE A 120 3.80 -6.98 5.60
CA PHE A 120 2.56 -7.15 6.36
C PHE A 120 2.64 -6.56 7.77
N MET A 121 3.73 -6.80 8.50
CA MET A 121 3.92 -6.29 9.86
C MET A 121 3.89 -4.76 9.90
N LEU A 122 4.54 -4.10 8.93
CA LEU A 122 4.54 -2.64 8.81
C LEU A 122 3.12 -2.07 8.65
N MET A 123 2.23 -2.81 7.98
CA MET A 123 0.84 -2.39 7.74
C MET A 123 -0.17 -2.91 8.76
N SER A 124 0.23 -3.86 9.62
CA SER A 124 -0.65 -4.61 10.52
C SER A 124 -1.54 -3.69 11.39
N LYS A 125 -0.95 -2.63 11.95
CA LYS A 125 -1.69 -1.66 12.78
C LYS A 125 -2.72 -0.88 11.97
N THR A 126 -2.38 -0.48 10.74
CA THR A 126 -3.33 0.17 9.84
C THR A 126 -4.47 -0.77 9.50
N PHE A 127 -4.18 -2.03 9.14
CA PHE A 127 -5.24 -3.00 8.83
C PHE A 127 -6.19 -3.21 10.02
N GLN A 128 -5.65 -3.28 11.24
CA GLN A 128 -6.46 -3.36 12.45
C GLN A 128 -7.34 -2.12 12.63
N ASN A 129 -6.76 -0.92 12.54
CA ASN A 129 -7.47 0.35 12.74
C ASN A 129 -8.57 0.58 11.69
N CYS A 130 -8.35 0.13 10.44
CA CYS A 130 -9.32 0.22 9.36
C CYS A 130 -10.32 -0.96 9.33
N GLY A 131 -10.21 -1.94 10.23
CA GLY A 131 -11.09 -3.12 10.26
C GLY A 131 -10.93 -4.05 9.05
N LEU A 132 -9.77 -4.03 8.40
CA LEU A 132 -9.49 -4.74 7.16
C LEU A 132 -9.04 -6.19 7.36
N LEU A 133 -8.57 -6.56 8.55
CA LEU A 133 -8.10 -7.92 8.82
C LEU A 133 -9.25 -8.95 8.71
N LEU A 134 -8.96 -10.10 8.08
CA LEU A 134 -9.87 -11.25 7.98
C LEU A 134 -9.92 -12.06 9.27
N SER A 135 -8.81 -12.14 9.99
CA SER A 135 -8.68 -12.74 11.32
C SER A 135 -7.91 -11.79 12.26
N PRO A 136 -8.09 -11.87 13.59
CA PRO A 136 -7.25 -11.15 14.52
C PRO A 136 -5.76 -11.45 14.31
N LEU A 137 -4.89 -10.50 14.65
CA LEU A 137 -3.46 -10.78 14.79
C LEU A 137 -3.30 -11.67 16.02
N ASN A 138 -2.61 -12.80 15.86
CA ASN A 138 -2.25 -13.69 16.96
C ASN A 138 -1.14 -13.09 17.83
#